data_AF-A0A933UVD8-F1
#
_entry.id   AF-A0A933UVD8-F1
#
_cell.length_a   1.000
_cell.length_b   1.000
_cell.length_c   1.000
_cell.angle_alpha   90.00
_cell.angle_beta   90.00
_cell.angle_gamma   90.00
#
_symmetry.space_group_name_H-M   'P 1'
#
loop_
_entity.id
_entity.type
_entity.pdbx_description
1 polymer ?
#
loop_
_entity_poly.entity_id
_entity_poly.type
_entity_poly.pdbx_seq_one_letter_code
_entity_poly.pdbx_strand_id
1 'polypeptide(L)' 'MSLDAFLLGLIGAVWGVLALLYAYMPAFHMPGSTLVWGMGAVLFLGLAGWAHFARR' A
#
# COMPACT_ATOMS: atom_id res chain seq x y z
N MET A 1 7.11 -1.02 17.68
CA MET A 1 6.22 -1.25 16.52
C MET A 1 5.83 -2.71 16.54
N SER A 2 4.53 -3.03 16.45
CA SER A 2 4.09 -4.44 16.46
C SER A 2 4.39 -5.13 15.13
N LEU A 3 4.50 -6.46 15.16
CA LEU A 3 4.69 -7.26 13.95
C LEU A 3 3.57 -7.02 12.93
N ASP A 4 2.31 -6.95 13.37
CA ASP A 4 1.17 -6.71 12.49
C ASP A 4 1.25 -5.33 11.80
N ALA A 5 1.57 -4.26 12.55
CA ALA A 5 1.73 -2.93 11.97
C ALA A 5 2.89 -2.89 10.96
N PHE A 6 3.96 -3.64 11.22
CA PHE A 6 5.06 -3.80 10.28
C PHE A 6 4.65 -4.54 9.01
N LEU A 7 3.97 -5.68 9.12
CA LEU A 7 3.52 -6.46 7.97
C LEU A 7 2.51 -5.68 7.12
N LEU A 8 1.54 -5.00 7.75
CA LEU A 8 0.58 -4.15 7.05
C LEU A 8 1.28 -2.99 6.33
N GLY A 9 2.24 -2.35 7.00
CA GLY A 9 3.03 -1.27 6.38
C GLY A 9 3.84 -1.74 5.18
N LEU A 10 4.47 -2.92 5.29
CA LEU A 10 5.24 -3.53 4.20
C LEU A 10 4.36 -3.87 3.00
N ILE A 11 3.18 -4.47 3.22
CA ILE A 11 2.22 -4.76 2.15
C ILE A 11 1.77 -3.47 1.47
N GLY A 12 1.43 -2.45 2.28
CA GLY A 12 1.05 -1.13 1.76
C GLY A 12 2.15 -0.48 0.91
N ALA A 13 3.41 -0.60 1.31
CA ALA A 13 4.55 -0.09 0.54
C ALA A 13 4.69 -0.81 -0.80
N VAL A 14 4.59 -2.15 -0.83
CA VAL A 14 4.64 -2.94 -2.08
C VAL A 14 3.50 -2.54 -3.02
N TRP A 15 2.29 -2.40 -2.50
CA TRP A 15 1.14 -1.95 -3.27
C TRP A 15 1.34 -0.54 -3.83
N GLY A 16 1.90 0.37 -3.03
CA GLY A 16 2.24 1.73 -3.46
C GLY A 16 3.25 1.72 -4.60
N VAL A 17 4.31 0.90 -4.51
CA VAL A 17 5.28 0.73 -5.60
C VAL A 17 4.60 0.23 -6.87
N LEU A 18 3.73 -0.78 -6.77
CA LEU A 18 3.02 -1.30 -7.95
C LEU A 18 2.06 -0.26 -8.56
N ALA A 19 1.37 0.53 -7.73
CA ALA A 19 0.55 1.63 -8.22
C ALA A 19 1.37 2.66 -9.00
N LEU A 20 2.55 3.03 -8.50
CA LEU A 20 3.48 3.94 -9.18
C LEU A 20 4.01 3.34 -10.49
N LEU A 21 4.37 2.06 -10.50
CA LEU A 21 4.80 1.38 -11.72
C LEU A 21 3.68 1.37 -12.77
N TYR A 22 2.45 1.03 -12.39
CA TYR A 22 1.31 1.04 -13.30
C TYR A 22 0.91 2.45 -13.77
N ALA A 23 1.19 3.48 -12.97
CA ALA A 23 0.95 4.87 -13.34
C ALA A 23 2.01 5.40 -14.31
N TYR A 24 3.29 5.16 -14.04
CA TYR A 24 4.39 5.92 -14.62
C TYR A 24 5.33 5.11 -15.54
N MET A 25 5.35 3.78 -15.46
CA MET A 25 6.21 2.97 -16.33
C MET A 25 5.48 2.61 -17.62
N PRO A 26 5.95 3.05 -18.81
CA PRO A 26 5.27 2.77 -20.08
C PRO A 26 5.07 1.28 -20.36
N ALA A 27 6.04 0.44 -19.99
CA ALA A 27 5.96 -1.02 -20.17
C ALA A 27 4.83 -1.68 -19.36
N PHE A 28 4.35 -1.01 -18.31
CA PHE A 28 3.34 -1.50 -17.39
C PHE A 28 2.13 -0.57 -17.32
N HIS A 29 1.99 0.41 -18.21
CA HIS A 29 0.98 1.45 -18.06
C HIS A 29 -0.45 0.87 -18.11
N MET A 30 -1.11 0.80 -16.96
CA MET A 30 -2.41 0.17 -16.77
C MET A 30 -3.27 1.03 -15.83
N PRO A 31 -3.93 2.08 -16.35
CA PRO A 31 -4.56 3.12 -15.52
C PRO A 31 -5.67 2.60 -14.61
N GLY A 32 -6.45 1.60 -15.05
CA GLY A 32 -7.46 0.95 -14.19
C GLY A 32 -6.81 0.22 -13.01
N SER A 33 -5.70 -0.46 -13.25
CA SER A 33 -4.94 -1.16 -12.20
C SER A 33 -4.31 -0.17 -11.23
N THR A 34 -3.77 0.97 -11.68
CA THR A 34 -3.22 2.02 -10.81
C THR A 34 -4.16 2.38 -9.67
N LEU A 35 -5.46 2.53 -9.94
CA LEU A 35 -6.45 2.85 -8.91
C LEU A 35 -6.62 1.71 -7.90
N VAL A 36 -6.70 0.46 -8.36
CA VAL A 36 -6.86 -0.71 -7.49
C VAL A 36 -5.66 -0.84 -6.54
N TRP A 37 -4.45 -0.80 -7.10
CA TRP A 37 -3.21 -0.89 -6.32
C TRP A 37 -3.01 0.33 -5.40
N GLY A 38 -3.39 1.52 -5.85
CA GLY A 38 -3.33 2.73 -5.04
C GLY A 38 -4.29 2.70 -3.85
N MET A 39 -5.55 2.31 -4.07
CA MET A 39 -6.56 2.22 -3.00
C MET A 39 -6.17 1.17 -1.95
N GLY A 40 -5.67 0.01 -2.36
CA GLY A 40 -5.21 -0.97 -1.38
C GLY A 40 -3.94 -0.53 -0.64
N ALA A 41 -3.02 0.20 -1.28
CA ALA A 41 -1.88 0.80 -0.58
C ALA A 41 -2.36 1.73 0.55
N VAL A 42 -3.32 2.62 0.25
CA VAL A 42 -3.94 3.52 1.26
C VAL A 42 -4.60 2.71 2.37
N LEU A 43 -5.36 1.66 2.04
CA LEU A 43 -6.02 0.80 3.02
C LEU A 43 -5.02 0.15 3.98
N PHE A 44 -3.98 -0.53 3.45
CA PHE A 44 -3.00 -1.24 4.26
C PHE A 44 -2.16 -0.29 5.13
N LEU A 45 -1.78 0.87 4.60
CA LEU A 45 -1.06 1.89 5.38
C LEU A 45 -1.95 2.48 6.48
N GLY A 46 -3.24 2.71 6.20
CA GLY A 46 -4.22 3.14 7.20
C GLY A 46 -4.39 2.11 8.32
N LEU A 47 -4.51 0.83 7.97
CA LEU A 47 -4.58 -0.27 8.93
C LEU A 47 -3.29 -0.42 9.74
N ALA A 48 -2.12 -0.22 9.12
CA ALA A 48 -0.84 -0.23 9.81
C ALA A 48 -0.76 0.89 10.88
N GLY A 49 -1.19 2.10 10.51
CA GLY A 49 -1.30 3.23 11.43
C GLY A 49 -2.25 2.90 12.58
N TRP A 50 -3.47 2.45 12.26
CA TRP A 50 -4.45 2.04 13.26
C TRP A 50 -3.92 0.96 14.21
N ALA A 51 -3.34 -0.11 13.68
CA ALA A 51 -2.78 -1.21 14.46
C ALA A 51 -1.61 -0.77 15.38
N HIS A 52 -0.85 0.24 14.97
CA HIS A 52 0.19 0.84 15.80
C HIS A 52 -0.40 1.68 16.94
N PHE A 53 -1.48 2.43 16.70
CA PHE A 53 -2.14 3.24 17.73
C PHE A 53 -2.96 2.39 18.71
N ALA A 54 -3.66 1.36 18.24
CA ALA A 54 -4.51 0.52 19.08
C ALA A 54 -3.76 -0.37 20.09
N ARG A 55 -2.43 -0.48 19.94
CA ARG A 55 -1.55 -1.23 20.86
C ARG A 55 -0.78 -0.35 21.84
N ARG A 56 -0.97 0.97 21.77
CA ARG A 56 -0.44 1.92 22.76
C ARG A 56 -1.47 2.14 23.85
#